data_AF-A0A2J8SMP4-F1
#
_entry.id   AF-A0A2J8SMP4-F1
#
_cell.length_a   1.000
_cell.length_b   1.000
_cell.length_c   1.000
_cell.angle_alpha   90.00
_cell.angle_beta   90.00
_cell.angle_gamma   90.00
#
_symmetry.space_group_name_H-M   'P 1'
#
loop_
_entity.id
_entity.type
_entity.pdbx_description
1 polymer ?
#
loop_
_entity_poly.entity_id
_entity_poly.type
_entity_poly.pdbx_seq_one_letter_code
_entity_poly.pdbx_strand_id
1 'polypeptide(L)'
;NIFHKDPDVTVAPVFLLGESSVEYGKKKRRYLPYNQQHLYFFLIGPPLLTLVNFEVENLAYMLVCMQWADLLWAASFYARFFLSYLPFYGVPGVLLFFVAVRVLESHWFVWITQMNHIPKEIGHEKHRDWVSSQLAATCNVEPSLFTNWFSGHLNFQIEHQCQHTLPTPSLFPRMPRHNYSRVAPLVKSLCAKHGLSYEVKPFLTALVDIVRSLKKSGDIWLDAYLHQ
;
A
#
# COMPACT_ATOMS: atom_id res chain seq x y z
N ASN A 1 1.91 3.66 -11.68
CA ASN A 1 0.85 4.17 -10.78
C ASN A 1 0.43 5.56 -11.21
N ILE A 2 -0.87 5.78 -11.44
CA ILE A 2 -1.41 7.07 -11.91
C ILE A 2 -2.00 7.83 -10.73
N PHE A 3 -1.52 9.06 -10.52
CA PHE A 3 -2.02 9.95 -9.47
C PHE A 3 -3.54 10.19 -9.65
N HIS A 4 -4.33 10.13 -8.57
CA HIS A 4 -5.81 10.22 -8.54
C HIS A 4 -6.62 9.03 -9.08
N LYS A 5 -6.03 8.08 -9.82
CA LYS A 5 -6.72 6.83 -10.20
C LYS A 5 -6.44 5.68 -9.24
N ASP A 6 -5.28 5.72 -8.59
CA ASP A 6 -4.84 4.71 -7.63
C ASP A 6 -4.85 5.30 -6.20
N PRO A 7 -5.79 4.87 -5.33
CA PRO A 7 -5.86 5.35 -3.96
C PRO A 7 -4.63 4.93 -3.14
N ASP A 8 -3.95 3.84 -3.50
CA ASP A 8 -2.80 3.30 -2.74
C ASP A 8 -1.58 4.23 -2.77
N VAL A 9 -1.50 5.12 -3.77
CA VAL A 9 -0.40 6.11 -3.92
C VAL A 9 -0.86 7.56 -3.74
N THR A 10 -2.15 7.80 -3.52
CA THR A 10 -2.72 9.15 -3.34
C THR A 10 -2.68 9.54 -1.87
N VAL A 11 -1.48 9.86 -1.38
CA VAL A 11 -1.20 10.11 0.05
C VAL A 11 -0.91 11.59 0.39
N ALA A 12 -1.04 12.49 -0.60
CA ALA A 12 -0.93 13.93 -0.39
C ALA A 12 -2.18 14.46 0.35
N PRO A 13 -2.05 15.48 1.24
CA PRO A 13 -0.86 16.28 1.51
C PRO A 13 0.06 15.72 2.59
N VAL A 14 -0.21 14.53 3.15
CA VAL A 14 0.56 13.97 4.27
C VAL A 14 1.94 13.47 3.81
N PHE A 15 1.98 12.79 2.66
CA PHE A 15 3.19 12.31 2.02
C PHE A 15 3.20 12.69 0.54
N LEU A 16 4.40 12.89 -0.02
CA LEU A 16 4.59 13.23 -1.42
C LEU A 16 5.34 12.11 -2.13
N LEU A 17 4.79 11.66 -3.26
CA LEU A 17 5.35 10.57 -4.05
C LEU A 17 5.37 10.98 -5.53
N GLY A 18 6.50 10.74 -6.19
CA GLY A 18 6.62 10.97 -7.63
C GLY A 18 6.34 12.42 -8.01
N GLU A 19 5.53 12.63 -9.05
CA GLU A 19 5.24 13.96 -9.62
C GLU A 19 4.53 14.92 -8.65
N SER A 20 3.81 14.42 -7.64
CA SER A 20 3.20 15.27 -6.61
C SER A 20 4.26 16.04 -5.80
N SER A 21 5.46 15.49 -5.68
CA SER A 21 6.61 16.12 -5.01
C SER A 21 7.05 17.38 -5.75
N VAL A 22 7.11 17.30 -7.09
CA VAL A 22 7.48 18.42 -7.95
C VAL A 22 6.40 19.50 -7.92
N GLU A 23 5.13 19.10 -8.03
CA GLU A 23 4.01 20.05 -8.02
C GLU A 23 3.95 20.86 -6.72
N TYR A 24 4.08 20.19 -5.57
CA TYR A 24 4.08 20.85 -4.26
C TYR A 24 5.33 21.72 -4.06
N GLY A 25 6.49 21.29 -4.57
CA GLY A 25 7.73 22.06 -4.53
C GLY A 25 7.60 23.37 -5.31
N LYS A 26 7.17 23.30 -6.57
CA LYS A 26 6.94 24.49 -7.44
C LYS A 26 5.92 25.47 -6.85
N LYS A 27 4.86 24.95 -6.23
CA LYS A 27 3.83 25.77 -5.56
C LYS A 27 4.29 26.34 -4.21
N LYS A 28 5.54 26.10 -3.79
CA LYS A 28 6.12 26.46 -2.49
C LYS A 28 5.25 26.02 -1.30
N ARG A 29 4.56 24.89 -1.42
CA ARG A 29 3.67 24.36 -0.36
C ARG A 29 4.49 23.56 0.66
N ARG A 30 4.42 23.96 1.93
CA ARG A 30 5.13 23.33 3.05
C ARG A 30 4.20 23.12 4.25
N TYR A 31 3.31 22.13 4.15
CA TYR A 31 2.45 21.74 5.28
C TYR A 31 3.21 20.88 6.30
N LEU A 32 4.14 20.05 5.82
CA LEU A 32 4.97 19.14 6.62
C LEU A 32 6.44 19.22 6.17
N PRO A 33 7.40 18.73 6.97
CA PRO A 33 8.81 18.69 6.58
C PRO A 33 9.07 17.57 5.55
N TYR A 34 8.61 17.75 4.31
CA TYR A 34 8.62 16.72 3.26
C TYR A 34 10.01 16.16 2.94
N ASN A 35 11.08 16.94 3.14
CA ASN A 35 12.47 16.46 3.02
C ASN A 35 12.81 15.33 4.02
N GLN A 36 12.10 15.26 5.15
CA GLN A 36 12.26 14.24 6.19
C GLN A 36 11.12 13.21 6.18
N GLN A 37 10.32 13.12 5.11
CA GLN A 37 9.16 12.22 5.09
C GLN A 37 9.50 10.74 5.29
N HIS A 38 10.68 10.32 4.86
CA HIS A 38 11.18 8.97 5.10
C HIS A 38 11.35 8.62 6.58
N LEU A 39 11.52 9.61 7.47
CA LEU A 39 11.66 9.41 8.91
C LEU A 39 10.31 9.31 9.61
N TYR A 40 9.38 10.21 9.29
CA TYR A 40 8.07 10.24 9.97
C TYR A 40 7.01 9.37 9.29
N PHE A 41 7.26 8.84 8.08
CA PHE A 41 6.32 7.97 7.38
C PHE A 41 5.90 6.79 8.24
N PHE A 42 6.83 6.02 8.78
CA PHE A 42 6.48 4.85 9.61
C PHE A 42 5.91 5.24 10.97
N LEU A 43 6.27 6.42 11.50
CA LEU A 43 5.75 6.89 12.79
C LEU A 43 4.28 7.34 12.70
N ILE A 44 3.89 7.96 11.59
CA ILE A 44 2.58 8.61 11.46
C ILE A 44 1.67 7.87 10.48
N GLY A 45 2.21 7.47 9.32
CA GLY A 45 1.45 6.91 8.21
C GLY A 45 0.72 5.62 8.56
N PRO A 46 1.42 4.52 8.87
CA PRO A 46 0.78 3.28 9.25
C PRO A 46 -0.16 3.47 10.45
N PRO A 47 0.24 4.04 11.59
CA PRO A 47 -0.68 4.19 12.71
C PRO A 47 -1.98 4.93 12.33
N LEU A 48 -1.89 6.03 11.57
CA LEU A 48 -3.08 6.78 11.15
C LEU A 48 -3.98 5.98 10.21
N LEU A 49 -3.40 5.16 9.32
CA LEU A 49 -4.15 4.42 8.31
C LEU A 49 -5.15 3.43 8.92
N THR A 50 -4.69 2.55 9.81
CA THR A 50 -5.57 1.50 10.34
C THR A 50 -6.26 1.90 11.64
N LEU A 51 -5.64 2.68 12.54
CA LEU A 51 -6.28 3.07 13.79
C LEU A 51 -7.36 4.13 13.60
N VAL A 52 -7.23 4.96 12.57
CA VAL A 52 -8.14 6.10 12.37
C VAL A 52 -8.87 5.98 11.05
N ASN A 53 -8.17 6.00 9.91
CA ASN A 53 -8.85 6.10 8.61
C ASN A 53 -9.78 4.91 8.35
N PHE A 54 -9.25 3.67 8.43
CA PHE A 54 -10.08 2.49 8.18
C PHE A 54 -11.21 2.32 9.19
N GLU A 55 -10.98 2.58 10.47
CA GLU A 55 -12.04 2.46 11.48
C GLU A 55 -13.15 3.50 11.26
N VAL A 56 -12.80 4.74 10.91
CA VAL A 56 -13.77 5.80 10.60
C VAL A 56 -14.51 5.50 9.29
N GLU A 57 -13.80 5.11 8.23
CA GLU A 57 -14.40 4.79 6.94
C GLU A 57 -15.33 3.59 7.03
N ASN A 58 -14.90 2.51 7.70
CA ASN A 58 -15.72 1.33 7.90
C ASN A 58 -16.96 1.66 8.74
N LEU A 59 -16.82 2.42 9.83
CA LEU A 59 -17.95 2.83 10.65
C LEU A 59 -18.92 3.71 9.87
N ALA A 60 -18.41 4.73 9.16
CA ALA A 60 -19.22 5.60 8.33
C ALA A 60 -19.96 4.81 7.24
N TYR A 61 -19.28 3.89 6.56
CA TYR A 61 -19.89 3.02 5.56
C TYR A 61 -20.99 2.14 6.15
N MET A 62 -20.73 1.46 7.27
CA MET A 62 -21.71 0.62 7.93
C MET A 62 -22.96 1.39 8.35
N LEU A 63 -22.81 2.63 8.83
CA LEU A 63 -23.92 3.49 9.23
C LEU A 63 -24.69 4.05 8.03
N VAL A 64 -23.99 4.59 7.02
CA VAL A 64 -24.60 5.21 5.84
C VAL A 64 -25.30 4.18 4.96
N CYS A 65 -24.68 3.02 4.74
CA CYS A 65 -25.24 1.93 3.95
C CYS A 65 -26.13 0.98 4.76
N MET A 66 -26.39 1.30 6.04
CA MET A 66 -27.26 0.53 6.95
C MET A 66 -26.88 -0.96 7.05
N GLN A 67 -25.58 -1.26 7.06
CA GLN A 67 -25.06 -2.62 7.21
C GLN A 67 -25.08 -3.05 8.68
N TRP A 68 -26.29 -3.25 9.22
CA TRP A 68 -26.50 -3.57 10.64
C TRP A 68 -25.84 -4.89 11.07
N ALA A 69 -25.76 -5.87 10.17
CA ALA A 69 -25.07 -7.13 10.45
C ALA A 69 -23.57 -6.90 10.67
N ASP A 70 -22.93 -6.12 9.80
CA ASP A 70 -21.51 -5.80 9.91
C ASP A 70 -21.23 -4.95 11.16
N LEU A 71 -22.12 -4.00 11.47
CA LEU A 71 -22.03 -3.19 12.69
C LEU A 71 -22.13 -4.07 13.95
N LEU A 72 -23.04 -5.05 13.95
CA LEU A 72 -23.18 -6.00 15.05
C LEU A 72 -21.93 -6.89 15.18
N TRP A 73 -21.36 -7.35 14.06
CA TRP A 73 -20.13 -8.13 14.08
C TRP A 73 -18.95 -7.30 14.62
N ALA A 74 -18.79 -6.05 14.17
CA ALA A 74 -17.79 -5.12 14.67
C ALA A 74 -17.96 -4.86 16.18
N ALA A 75 -19.18 -4.53 16.62
CA ALA A 75 -19.48 -4.34 18.04
C ALA A 75 -19.19 -5.61 18.85
N SER A 76 -19.54 -6.79 18.32
CA SER A 76 -19.26 -8.08 18.98
C SER A 76 -17.77 -8.35 19.10
N PHE A 77 -16.96 -7.97 18.10
CA PHE A 77 -15.51 -8.10 18.14
C PHE A 77 -14.93 -7.25 19.27
N TYR A 78 -15.30 -5.96 19.32
CA TYR A 78 -14.85 -5.06 20.38
C TYR A 78 -15.28 -5.54 21.76
N ALA A 79 -16.55 -5.93 21.92
CA ALA A 79 -17.05 -6.45 23.20
C ALA A 79 -16.26 -7.70 23.64
N ARG A 80 -16.05 -8.67 22.75
CA ARG A 80 -15.27 -9.89 23.04
C ARG A 80 -13.82 -9.57 23.38
N PHE A 81 -13.19 -8.65 22.65
CA PHE A 81 -11.82 -8.23 22.92
C PHE A 81 -11.71 -7.63 24.33
N PHE A 82 -12.54 -6.64 24.67
CA PHE A 82 -12.51 -6.02 25.99
C PHE A 82 -12.86 -7.02 27.09
N LEU A 83 -13.92 -7.83 26.95
CA LEU A 83 -14.29 -8.83 27.95
C LEU A 83 -13.20 -9.87 28.19
N SER A 84 -12.46 -10.26 27.14
CA SER A 84 -11.40 -11.26 27.26
C SER A 84 -10.16 -10.70 27.96
N TYR A 85 -9.77 -9.45 27.68
CA TYR A 85 -8.49 -8.91 28.14
C TYR A 85 -8.60 -8.03 29.40
N LEU A 86 -9.79 -7.49 29.71
CA LEU A 86 -10.02 -6.60 30.85
C LEU A 86 -9.66 -7.24 32.20
N PRO A 87 -9.97 -8.52 32.47
CA PRO A 87 -9.59 -9.16 33.74
C PRO A 87 -8.09 -9.26 33.97
N PHE A 88 -7.28 -9.26 32.90
CA PHE A 88 -5.83 -9.46 32.97
C PHE A 88 -5.06 -8.15 33.07
N TYR A 89 -5.49 -7.13 32.34
CA TYR A 89 -4.71 -5.90 32.16
C TYR A 89 -5.38 -4.64 32.74
N GLY A 90 -6.63 -4.73 33.19
CA GLY A 90 -7.44 -3.57 33.54
C GLY A 90 -7.71 -2.65 32.34
N VAL A 91 -8.46 -1.58 32.56
CA VAL A 91 -8.84 -0.63 31.48
C VAL A 91 -7.61 -0.05 30.74
N PRO A 92 -6.62 0.58 31.41
CA PRO A 92 -5.51 1.19 30.70
C PRO A 92 -4.63 0.16 29.98
N GLY A 93 -4.44 -1.03 30.55
CA GLY A 93 -3.62 -2.06 29.94
C GLY A 93 -4.27 -2.68 28.70
N VAL A 94 -5.60 -2.88 28.69
CA VAL A 94 -6.31 -3.35 27.48
C VAL A 94 -6.26 -2.31 26.36
N LEU A 95 -6.42 -1.02 26.69
CA LEU A 95 -6.31 0.05 25.69
C LEU A 95 -4.91 0.11 25.09
N LEU A 96 -3.87 0.03 25.94
CA LEU A 96 -2.48 -0.01 25.47
C LEU A 96 -2.21 -1.25 24.60
N PHE A 97 -2.70 -2.41 25.01
CA PHE A 97 -2.56 -3.66 24.26
C PHE A 97 -3.26 -3.58 22.90
N PHE A 98 -4.49 -3.05 22.86
CA PHE A 98 -5.22 -2.81 21.62
C PHE A 98 -4.43 -1.92 20.68
N VAL A 99 -3.98 -0.75 21.15
CA VAL A 99 -3.19 0.19 20.36
C VAL A 99 -1.90 -0.48 19.86
N ALA A 100 -1.19 -1.20 20.71
CA ALA A 100 0.05 -1.90 20.33
C ALA A 100 -0.19 -2.92 19.21
N VAL A 101 -1.22 -3.77 19.33
CA VAL A 101 -1.57 -4.75 18.30
C VAL A 101 -1.94 -4.07 16.99
N ARG A 102 -2.75 -3.00 17.04
CA ARG A 102 -3.16 -2.24 15.84
C ARG A 102 -1.99 -1.52 15.17
N VAL A 103 -1.06 -0.98 15.95
CA VAL A 103 0.18 -0.39 15.41
C VAL A 103 1.01 -1.46 14.70
N LEU A 104 1.20 -2.64 15.30
CA LEU A 104 1.95 -3.74 14.68
C LEU A 104 1.27 -4.25 13.39
N GLU A 105 -0.04 -4.48 13.44
CA GLU A 105 -0.86 -4.84 12.29
C GLU A 105 -0.67 -3.83 11.16
N SER A 106 -0.76 -2.53 11.47
CA SER A 106 -0.65 -1.49 10.47
C SER A 106 0.71 -1.45 9.80
N HIS A 107 1.78 -1.54 10.58
CA HIS A 107 3.13 -1.54 10.03
C HIS A 107 3.30 -2.73 9.10
N TRP A 108 2.89 -3.91 9.53
CA TRP A 108 2.93 -5.10 8.70
C TRP A 108 2.12 -4.91 7.41
N PHE A 109 0.88 -4.43 7.51
CA PHE A 109 0.02 -4.17 6.36
C PHE A 109 0.64 -3.18 5.36
N VAL A 110 1.15 -2.05 5.83
CA VAL A 110 1.78 -1.03 4.97
C VAL A 110 3.05 -1.57 4.33
N TRP A 111 3.92 -2.25 5.08
CA TRP A 111 5.12 -2.85 4.51
C TRP A 111 4.78 -3.85 3.41
N ILE A 112 3.79 -4.70 3.63
CA ILE A 112 3.40 -5.73 2.67
C ILE A 112 2.73 -5.17 1.43
N THR A 113 1.80 -4.24 1.59
CA THR A 113 1.05 -3.68 0.46
C THR A 113 1.91 -2.74 -0.38
N GLN A 114 2.81 -1.99 0.24
CA GLN A 114 3.54 -0.91 -0.45
C GLN A 114 4.85 -1.33 -1.12
N MET A 115 5.39 -2.52 -0.80
CA MET A 115 6.70 -2.97 -1.34
C MET A 115 6.73 -3.12 -2.86
N ASN A 116 5.56 -3.30 -3.48
CA ASN A 116 5.42 -3.49 -4.91
C ASN A 116 5.08 -2.20 -5.67
N HIS A 117 4.65 -1.15 -4.97
CA HIS A 117 4.01 0.05 -5.56
C HIS A 117 4.82 1.34 -5.37
N ILE A 118 5.25 1.63 -4.13
CA ILE A 118 5.99 2.87 -3.82
C ILE A 118 7.35 2.94 -4.54
N PRO A 119 8.09 1.83 -4.73
CA PRO A 119 9.35 1.85 -5.50
C PRO A 119 9.21 2.18 -6.98
N LYS A 120 7.98 2.17 -7.52
CA LYS A 120 7.72 2.24 -8.95
C LYS A 120 7.29 3.64 -9.39
N GLU A 121 7.13 3.81 -10.70
CA GLU A 121 6.84 5.11 -11.31
C GLU A 121 5.44 5.59 -10.90
N ILE A 122 5.39 6.71 -10.17
CA ILE A 122 4.17 7.41 -9.75
C ILE A 122 4.12 8.77 -10.44
N GLY A 123 3.09 9.00 -11.25
CA GLY A 123 2.94 10.24 -12.00
C GLY A 123 1.63 10.31 -12.78
N HIS A 124 1.57 11.21 -13.75
CA HIS A 124 0.45 11.37 -14.66
C HIS A 124 0.36 10.21 -15.67
N GLU A 125 -0.82 10.06 -16.27
CA GLU A 125 -1.09 9.03 -17.27
C GLU A 125 -0.21 9.23 -18.51
N LYS A 126 0.57 8.21 -18.87
CA LYS A 126 1.49 8.25 -20.01
C LYS A 126 0.91 7.62 -21.28
N HIS A 127 -0.41 7.40 -21.33
CA HIS A 127 -1.14 6.76 -22.44
C HIS A 127 -0.48 5.48 -22.99
N ARG A 128 0.11 4.67 -22.09
CA ARG A 128 0.66 3.35 -22.44
C ARG A 128 -0.47 2.33 -22.54
N ASP A 129 -0.23 1.22 -23.24
CA ASP A 129 -1.16 0.09 -23.18
C ASP A 129 -1.29 -0.43 -21.74
N TRP A 130 -2.37 -1.15 -21.46
CA TRP A 130 -2.69 -1.60 -20.11
C TRP A 130 -1.59 -2.48 -19.51
N VAL A 131 -0.99 -3.40 -20.29
CA VAL A 131 0.02 -4.33 -19.79
C VAL A 131 1.30 -3.57 -19.42
N SER A 132 1.77 -2.69 -20.31
CA SER A 132 2.95 -1.86 -20.06
C SER A 132 2.75 -0.89 -18.90
N SER A 133 1.53 -0.37 -18.73
CA SER A 133 1.18 0.49 -17.60
C SER A 133 1.29 -0.27 -16.28
N GLN A 134 0.79 -1.51 -16.23
CA GLN A 134 0.81 -2.33 -15.02
C GLN A 134 2.23 -2.75 -14.64
N LEU A 135 3.03 -3.22 -15.60
CA LEU A 135 4.43 -3.60 -15.36
C LEU A 135 5.33 -2.42 -14.99
N ALA A 136 4.99 -1.20 -15.43
CA ALA A 136 5.67 0.01 -14.99
C ALA A 136 5.23 0.47 -13.59
N ALA A 137 4.01 0.13 -13.20
CA ALA A 137 3.36 0.51 -11.96
C ALA A 137 3.72 -0.42 -10.79
N THR A 138 4.02 -1.69 -11.05
CA THR A 138 4.32 -2.67 -10.02
C THR A 138 5.55 -3.52 -10.31
N CYS A 139 6.02 -4.21 -9.27
CA CYS A 139 6.99 -5.28 -9.38
C CYS A 139 6.55 -6.46 -8.51
N ASN A 140 7.18 -7.61 -8.73
CA ASN A 140 7.05 -8.75 -7.84
C ASN A 140 8.19 -8.82 -6.85
N VAL A 141 7.95 -9.57 -5.78
CA VAL A 141 8.97 -9.91 -4.79
C VAL A 141 9.25 -11.40 -4.80
N GLU A 142 10.53 -11.74 -4.66
CA GLU A 142 11.03 -13.10 -4.78
C GLU A 142 10.26 -14.06 -3.85
N PRO A 143 9.64 -15.11 -4.42
CA PRO A 143 8.84 -16.04 -3.65
C PRO A 143 9.73 -16.95 -2.82
N SER A 144 9.36 -17.10 -1.55
CA SER A 144 9.88 -18.11 -0.65
C SER A 144 8.74 -18.59 0.24
N LEU A 145 8.91 -19.72 0.95
CA LEU A 145 7.87 -20.18 1.89
C LEU A 145 7.52 -19.09 2.91
N PHE A 146 8.56 -18.40 3.42
CA PHE A 146 8.38 -17.27 4.32
C PHE A 146 7.69 -16.10 3.63
N THR A 147 8.19 -15.62 2.49
CA THR A 147 7.63 -14.45 1.78
C THR A 147 6.16 -14.68 1.42
N ASN A 148 5.82 -15.86 0.91
CA ASN A 148 4.46 -16.18 0.49
C ASN A 148 3.48 -16.21 1.67
N TRP A 149 3.91 -16.76 2.82
CA TRP A 149 3.12 -16.75 4.05
C TRP A 149 3.01 -15.34 4.65
N PHE A 150 4.15 -14.68 4.83
CA PHE A 150 4.26 -13.38 5.49
C PHE A 150 3.58 -12.26 4.72
N SER A 151 3.56 -12.34 3.38
CA SER A 151 2.85 -11.38 2.53
C SER A 151 1.43 -11.81 2.17
N GLY A 152 0.99 -13.01 2.54
CA GLY A 152 -0.31 -13.55 2.09
C GLY A 152 -0.43 -13.66 0.56
N HIS A 153 0.69 -13.93 -0.13
CA HIS A 153 0.88 -13.96 -1.58
C HIS A 153 0.83 -12.59 -2.30
N LEU A 154 0.86 -11.47 -1.57
CA LEU A 154 0.99 -10.14 -2.19
C LEU A 154 2.36 -9.89 -2.84
N ASN A 155 3.32 -10.80 -2.72
CA ASN A 155 4.58 -10.76 -3.46
C ASN A 155 4.41 -11.02 -4.98
N PHE A 156 3.24 -11.48 -5.42
CA PHE A 156 2.86 -11.67 -6.82
C PHE A 156 1.94 -10.52 -7.29
N GLN A 157 2.38 -9.29 -7.10
CA GLN A 157 1.55 -8.12 -7.38
C GLN A 157 1.22 -8.02 -8.87
N ILE A 158 2.14 -8.33 -9.78
CA ILE A 158 1.89 -8.29 -11.23
C ILE A 158 0.69 -9.19 -11.60
N GLU A 159 0.66 -10.42 -11.07
CA GLU A 159 -0.44 -11.38 -11.29
C GLU A 159 -1.73 -10.95 -10.58
N HIS A 160 -1.63 -10.40 -9.37
CA HIS A 160 -2.76 -9.86 -8.63
C HIS A 160 -3.39 -8.64 -9.33
N GLN A 161 -2.58 -7.78 -9.91
CA GLN A 161 -3.05 -6.58 -10.60
C GLN A 161 -3.57 -6.88 -12.00
N CYS A 162 -3.20 -8.02 -12.59
CA CYS A 162 -3.96 -8.62 -13.69
C CYS A 162 -5.39 -9.04 -13.29
N GLN A 163 -5.88 -8.68 -12.10
CA GLN A 163 -7.23 -8.97 -11.58
C GLN A 163 -8.12 -7.72 -11.35
N HIS A 164 -7.58 -6.50 -11.14
CA HIS A 164 -8.33 -5.41 -10.46
C HIS A 164 -8.41 -4.00 -11.11
N THR A 165 -8.19 -3.83 -12.43
CA THR A 165 -8.38 -2.50 -13.09
C THR A 165 -9.37 -2.55 -14.26
N LEU A 166 -10.39 -1.67 -14.21
CA LEU A 166 -11.50 -1.40 -15.16
C LEU A 166 -11.07 -1.09 -16.62
N PRO A 167 -11.99 -1.07 -17.62
CA PRO A 167 -13.12 -1.95 -17.94
C PRO A 167 -12.73 -3.01 -19.00
N THR A 168 -11.43 -3.18 -19.26
CA THR A 168 -10.88 -4.22 -20.12
C THR A 168 -10.53 -5.45 -19.27
N PRO A 169 -10.73 -6.67 -19.78
CA PRO A 169 -10.63 -7.87 -18.97
C PRO A 169 -9.19 -8.01 -18.46
N SER A 170 -9.05 -7.82 -17.16
CA SER A 170 -7.94 -8.30 -16.37
C SER A 170 -7.62 -9.74 -16.82
N LEU A 171 -6.36 -10.08 -17.13
CA LEU A 171 -6.02 -11.37 -17.74
C LEU A 171 -6.55 -12.57 -16.91
N PHE A 172 -6.73 -12.40 -15.59
CA PHE A 172 -7.24 -13.43 -14.69
C PHE A 172 -8.16 -12.90 -13.57
N PRO A 173 -9.41 -12.48 -13.87
CA PRO A 173 -10.30 -11.80 -12.91
C PRO A 173 -10.71 -12.66 -11.70
N ARG A 174 -10.62 -13.99 -11.84
CA ARG A 174 -11.12 -14.96 -10.84
C ARG A 174 -10.04 -15.92 -10.34
N MET A 175 -8.76 -15.64 -10.60
CA MET A 175 -7.71 -16.58 -10.22
C MET A 175 -7.53 -16.60 -8.70
N PRO A 176 -7.59 -17.79 -8.06
CA PRO A 176 -7.23 -17.92 -6.66
C PRO A 176 -5.74 -17.64 -6.43
N ARG A 177 -5.39 -16.98 -5.31
CA ARG A 177 -4.02 -16.56 -5.00
C ARG A 177 -2.99 -17.69 -4.96
N HIS A 178 -3.41 -18.91 -4.61
CA HIS A 178 -2.53 -20.07 -4.58
C HIS A 178 -2.02 -20.47 -5.99
N ASN A 179 -2.66 -20.00 -7.07
CA ASN A 179 -2.22 -20.26 -8.44
C ASN A 179 -1.24 -19.21 -8.97
N TYR A 180 -0.99 -18.10 -8.25
CA TYR A 180 -0.06 -17.06 -8.70
C TYR A 180 1.34 -17.61 -8.95
N SER A 181 1.82 -18.51 -8.07
CA SER A 181 3.11 -19.18 -8.23
C SER A 181 3.22 -20.01 -9.52
N ARG A 182 2.10 -20.58 -10.00
CA ARG A 182 2.05 -21.38 -11.23
C ARG A 182 2.01 -20.50 -12.48
N VAL A 183 1.41 -19.32 -12.36
CA VAL A 183 1.15 -18.40 -13.49
C VAL A 183 2.30 -17.42 -13.68
N ALA A 184 3.01 -17.05 -12.63
CA ALA A 184 4.18 -16.18 -12.68
C ALA A 184 5.21 -16.56 -13.78
N PRO A 185 5.66 -17.83 -13.94
CA PRO A 185 6.57 -18.17 -15.02
C PRO A 185 5.97 -18.01 -16.43
N LEU A 186 4.66 -18.18 -16.59
CA LEU A 186 3.94 -17.99 -17.86
C LEU A 186 3.82 -16.50 -18.20
N VAL A 187 3.50 -15.66 -17.22
CA VAL A 187 3.45 -14.21 -17.41
C VAL A 187 4.84 -13.67 -17.73
N LYS A 188 5.88 -14.16 -17.04
CA LYS A 188 7.27 -13.80 -17.32
C LYS A 188 7.70 -14.16 -18.75
N SER A 189 7.34 -15.34 -19.24
CA SER A 189 7.65 -15.74 -20.62
C SER A 189 6.86 -14.92 -21.65
N LEU A 190 5.60 -14.59 -21.36
CA LEU A 190 4.79 -13.71 -22.19
C LEU A 190 5.39 -12.30 -22.28
N CYS A 191 5.86 -11.75 -21.15
CA CYS A 191 6.54 -10.46 -21.11
C CYS A 191 7.81 -10.49 -21.96
N ALA A 192 8.65 -11.53 -21.81
CA ALA A 192 9.86 -11.69 -22.59
C ALA A 192 9.58 -11.77 -24.10
N LYS A 193 8.52 -12.48 -24.52
CA LYS A 193 8.11 -12.58 -25.93
C LYS A 193 7.75 -11.23 -26.55
N HIS A 194 7.20 -10.30 -25.77
CA HIS A 194 6.77 -8.98 -26.22
C HIS A 194 7.77 -7.87 -25.87
N GLY A 195 8.97 -8.21 -25.40
CA GLY A 195 9.98 -7.23 -25.02
C GLY A 195 9.61 -6.39 -23.79
N LEU A 196 8.70 -6.87 -22.94
CA LEU A 196 8.26 -6.19 -21.72
C LEU A 196 9.13 -6.60 -20.53
N SER A 197 9.46 -5.62 -19.67
CA SER A 197 10.24 -5.86 -18.46
C SER A 197 9.36 -6.48 -17.36
N TYR A 198 9.73 -7.67 -16.90
CA TYR A 198 9.12 -8.33 -15.74
C TYR A 198 10.09 -8.25 -14.56
N GLU A 199 9.83 -7.34 -13.63
CA GLU A 199 10.74 -7.03 -12.52
C GLU A 199 10.41 -7.85 -11.28
N VAL A 200 11.42 -8.54 -10.74
CA VAL A 200 11.34 -9.27 -9.47
C VAL A 200 12.47 -8.79 -8.57
N LYS A 201 12.15 -8.43 -7.33
CA LYS A 201 13.13 -7.94 -6.34
C LYS A 201 13.25 -8.89 -5.16
N PRO A 202 14.44 -9.00 -4.53
CA PRO A 202 14.56 -9.65 -3.23
C PRO A 202 13.72 -8.92 -2.18
N PHE A 203 13.18 -9.66 -1.22
CA PHE A 203 12.27 -9.12 -0.20
C PHE A 203 12.83 -7.92 0.56
N LEU A 204 14.05 -8.04 1.11
CA LEU A 204 14.68 -6.94 1.84
C LEU A 204 14.95 -5.72 0.95
N THR A 205 15.31 -5.94 -0.31
CA THR A 205 15.51 -4.85 -1.28
C THR A 205 14.20 -4.10 -1.51
N ALA A 206 13.08 -4.80 -1.67
CA ALA A 206 11.77 -4.19 -1.86
C ALA A 206 11.35 -3.34 -0.64
N LEU A 207 11.65 -3.78 0.58
CA LEU A 207 11.43 -2.99 1.79
C LEU A 207 12.32 -1.74 1.82
N VAL A 208 13.63 -1.89 1.60
CA VAL A 208 14.55 -0.74 1.63
C VAL A 208 14.19 0.28 0.55
N ASP A 209 13.72 -0.16 -0.61
CA ASP A 209 13.29 0.71 -1.70
C ASP A 209 12.12 1.61 -1.33
N ILE A 210 11.22 1.23 -0.41
CA ILE A 210 10.17 2.12 0.09
C ILE A 210 10.80 3.35 0.76
N VAL A 211 11.74 3.13 1.69
CA VAL A 211 12.43 4.22 2.40
C VAL A 211 13.21 5.09 1.43
N ARG A 212 13.91 4.47 0.47
CA ARG A 212 14.67 5.20 -0.57
C ARG A 212 13.75 6.05 -1.45
N SER A 213 12.60 5.51 -1.86
CA SER A 213 11.63 6.25 -2.69
C SER A 213 11.03 7.44 -1.95
N LEU A 214 10.71 7.28 -0.65
CA LEU A 214 10.24 8.38 0.19
C LEU A 214 11.30 9.46 0.35
N LYS A 215 12.57 9.07 0.58
CA LYS A 215 13.69 10.01 0.68
C LYS A 215 13.89 10.75 -0.64
N LYS A 216 13.97 10.01 -1.76
CA LYS A 216 14.09 10.58 -3.11
C LYS A 216 12.97 11.56 -3.43
N SER A 217 11.73 11.23 -3.09
CA SER A 217 10.59 12.12 -3.29
C SER A 217 10.69 13.39 -2.44
N GLY A 218 11.20 13.28 -1.20
CA GLY A 218 11.47 14.41 -0.33
C GLY A 218 12.59 15.32 -0.86
N ASP A 219 13.65 14.73 -1.42
CA ASP A 219 14.76 15.45 -2.05
C ASP A 219 14.30 16.18 -3.32
N ILE A 220 13.47 15.54 -4.16
CA ILE A 220 12.86 16.15 -5.35
C ILE A 220 11.97 17.33 -4.98
N TRP A 221 11.16 17.19 -3.93
CA TRP A 221 10.35 18.30 -3.43
C TRP A 221 11.24 19.46 -2.98
N LEU A 222 12.33 19.18 -2.26
CA LEU A 222 13.24 20.20 -1.75
C LEU A 222 13.95 20.95 -2.89
N ASP A 223 14.44 20.22 -3.90
CA ASP A 223 15.06 20.80 -5.10
C ASP A 223 14.10 21.73 -5.83
N ALA A 224 12.87 21.25 -6.11
CA ALA A 224 11.84 22.07 -6.73
C ALA A 224 11.44 23.26 -5.85
N TYR A 225 11.40 23.09 -4.52
CA TYR A 225 11.09 24.16 -3.58
C TYR A 225 12.18 25.24 -3.51
N LEU A 226 13.45 24.90 -3.76
CA LEU A 226 14.56 25.85 -3.70
C LEU A 226 14.86 26.49 -5.06
N HIS A 227 14.74 25.74 -6.16
CA HIS A 227 15.30 26.11 -7.45
C HIS A 227 14.29 26.36 -8.58
N GLN A 228 13.00 26.04 -8.38
CA GLN A 228 11.93 26.24 -9.37
C GLN A 228 10.81 27.12 -8.83
#